data_AF-A0AAU4DWA2-F1
#
_entry.id   AF-A0AAU4DWA2-F1
#
_cell.length_a   1.000
_cell.length_b   1.000
_cell.length_c   1.000
_cell.angle_alpha   90.00
_cell.angle_beta   90.00
_cell.angle_gamma   90.00
#
_symmetry.space_group_name_H-M   'P 1'
#
loop_
_entity.id
_entity.type
_entity.pdbx_description
1 polymer ?
#
loop_
_entity_poly.entity_id
_entity_poly.type
_entity_poly.pdbx_seq_one_letter_code
_entity_poly.pdbx_strand_id
1 'polypeptide(L)'
;MTTTSEPSGLAETAAAPAITWHATWECHDCRDGGDSVFDDGTIVDADHDCDEGDGDIAWEGRAECGCGWSLTTDFEDGDYIEANHDCASDG
;
A
#
# COMPACT_ATOMS: atom_id res chain seq x y z
N MET A 1 19.54 44.09 24.89
CA MET A 1 19.95 42.97 24.03
C MET A 1 18.74 42.06 23.91
N THR A 2 17.96 42.21 22.85
CA THR A 2 16.79 41.39 22.57
C THR A 2 17.26 40.18 21.77
N THR A 3 17.33 39.02 22.41
CA THR A 3 17.51 37.75 21.71
C THR A 3 16.20 37.46 20.98
N THR A 4 16.27 37.44 19.65
CA THR A 4 15.20 36.99 18.77
C THR A 4 15.05 35.47 18.92
N SER A 5 13.84 35.03 19.21
CA SER A 5 13.47 33.61 19.21
C SER A 5 13.57 33.07 17.78
N GLU A 6 14.30 31.97 17.61
CA GLU A 6 14.32 31.19 16.39
C GLU A 6 13.03 30.34 16.33
N PRO A 7 12.22 30.40 15.25
CA PRO A 7 11.25 29.36 15.01
C PRO A 7 12.03 28.15 14.46
N SER A 8 12.29 27.16 15.30
CA SER A 8 12.69 25.84 14.82
C SER A 8 11.53 25.27 14.02
N GLY A 9 11.61 25.47 12.71
CA GLY A 9 10.76 24.85 11.72
C GLY A 9 10.86 23.34 11.85
N LEU A 10 9.86 22.77 12.49
CA LEU A 10 9.30 21.51 12.06
C LEU A 10 7.95 21.92 11.49
N ALA A 11 7.97 22.35 10.23
CA ALA A 11 6.79 22.13 9.42
C ALA A 11 6.56 20.63 9.53
N GLU A 12 5.55 20.29 10.33
CA GLU A 12 4.77 19.09 10.18
C GLU A 12 4.54 19.00 8.68
N THR A 13 5.39 18.23 7.98
CA THR A 13 5.15 17.87 6.59
C THR A 13 3.74 17.36 6.63
N ALA A 14 2.81 18.13 6.09
CA ALA A 14 1.48 17.64 5.83
C ALA A 14 1.73 16.32 5.13
N ALA A 15 1.42 15.21 5.80
CA ALA A 15 1.71 13.90 5.26
C ALA A 15 1.16 13.92 3.85
N ALA A 16 2.02 13.66 2.85
CA ALA A 16 1.54 13.46 1.49
C ALA A 16 0.32 12.54 1.60
N PRO A 17 -0.80 12.88 0.96
CA PRO A 17 -2.04 12.14 1.16
C PRO A 17 -1.74 10.66 0.99
N ALA A 18 -1.93 9.93 2.09
CA ALA A 18 -1.45 8.56 2.20
C ALA A 18 -2.22 7.69 1.19
N ILE A 19 -1.49 6.89 0.43
CA ILE A 19 -2.08 5.90 -0.45
C ILE A 19 -2.47 4.70 0.39
N THR A 20 -3.72 4.26 0.26
CA THR A 20 -4.23 3.05 0.89
C THR A 20 -4.50 2.01 -0.19
N TRP A 21 -4.05 0.79 0.04
CA TRP A 21 -4.31 -0.36 -0.81
C TRP A 21 -5.45 -1.20 -0.25
N HIS A 22 -6.37 -1.57 -1.13
CA HIS A 22 -7.41 -2.58 -0.89
C HIS A 22 -7.15 -3.73 -1.85
N ALA A 23 -6.84 -4.92 -1.34
CA ALA A 23 -6.51 -6.06 -2.17
C ALA A 23 -7.31 -7.30 -1.78
N THR A 24 -7.58 -8.15 -2.76
CA THR A 24 -8.15 -9.48 -2.57
C THR A 24 -7.19 -10.53 -3.07
N TRP A 25 -7.09 -11.64 -2.38
CA TRP A 25 -6.28 -12.78 -2.79
C TRP A 25 -7.10 -14.05 -2.95
N GLU A 26 -6.66 -14.91 -3.85
CA GLU A 26 -7.18 -16.27 -4.03
C GLU A 26 -6.02 -17.25 -4.19
N CYS A 27 -6.04 -18.35 -3.44
CA CYS A 27 -5.17 -19.49 -3.66
C CYS A 27 -5.73 -20.36 -4.80
N HIS A 28 -4.92 -20.61 -5.83
CA HIS A 28 -5.37 -21.36 -7.00
C HIS A 28 -5.77 -22.81 -6.69
N ASP A 29 -5.07 -23.45 -5.75
CA ASP A 29 -5.21 -24.87 -5.43
C ASP A 29 -6.42 -25.15 -4.55
N CYS A 30 -6.51 -24.51 -3.38
CA CYS A 30 -7.57 -24.76 -2.41
C CYS A 30 -8.81 -23.86 -2.59
N ARG A 31 -8.71 -22.81 -3.42
CA ARG A 31 -9.73 -21.77 -3.61
C ARG A 31 -10.08 -20.98 -2.35
N ASP A 32 -9.22 -21.02 -1.34
CA ASP A 32 -9.31 -20.12 -0.21
C ASP A 32 -8.91 -18.71 -0.65
N GLY A 33 -9.40 -17.71 0.07
CA GLY A 33 -9.19 -16.32 -0.32
C GLY A 33 -9.62 -15.36 0.77
N GLY A 34 -9.20 -14.11 0.61
CA GLY A 34 -9.48 -13.07 1.59
C GLY A 34 -9.29 -11.68 1.02
N ASP A 35 -9.59 -10.69 1.86
CA ASP A 35 -9.34 -9.28 1.61
C ASP A 35 -8.30 -8.74 2.60
N SER A 36 -7.56 -7.72 2.17
CA SER A 36 -6.56 -7.05 3.00
C SER A 36 -6.50 -5.57 2.66
N VAL A 37 -6.18 -4.78 3.68
CA VAL A 37 -5.99 -3.33 3.57
C VAL A 37 -4.65 -3.01 4.20
N PHE A 38 -3.79 -2.35 3.44
CA PHE A 38 -2.41 -2.02 3.85
C PHE A 38 -1.95 -0.68 3.28
N ASP A 39 -0.91 -0.13 3.89
CA ASP A 39 -0.28 1.12 3.48
C ASP A 39 0.64 0.90 2.26
N ASP A 40 0.83 1.96 1.47
CA ASP A 40 1.80 1.95 0.37
C ASP A 40 3.24 1.65 0.84
N GLY A 41 3.99 0.91 0.02
CA GLY A 41 5.35 0.50 0.34
C GLY A 41 5.41 -0.66 1.35
N THR A 42 4.47 -1.59 1.25
CA THR A 42 4.36 -2.77 2.13
C THR A 42 4.66 -4.04 1.36
N ILE A 43 5.32 -5.00 2.01
CA ILE A 43 5.40 -6.39 1.51
C ILE A 43 4.11 -7.09 1.92
N VAL A 44 3.38 -7.61 0.94
CA VAL A 44 2.10 -8.29 1.16
C VAL A 44 2.28 -9.79 1.11
N ASP A 45 1.63 -10.49 2.03
CA ASP A 45 1.71 -11.95 2.18
C ASP A 45 0.36 -12.42 2.77
N ALA A 46 -0.20 -13.48 2.20
CA ALA A 46 -1.52 -13.99 2.59
C ALA A 46 -1.48 -14.81 3.89
N ASP A 47 -0.28 -15.13 4.40
CA ASP A 47 -0.01 -16.05 5.51
C ASP A 47 -0.78 -17.38 5.33
N HIS A 48 -0.96 -17.81 4.08
CA HIS A 48 -1.74 -18.98 3.71
C HIS A 48 -0.81 -20.10 3.22
N ASP A 49 -0.63 -21.10 4.07
CA ASP A 49 0.09 -22.34 3.71
C ASP A 49 -0.93 -23.37 3.19
N CYS A 50 -0.76 -23.78 1.93
CA CYS A 50 -1.65 -24.75 1.30
C CYS A 50 -1.13 -26.18 1.52
N ASP A 51 -1.88 -27.04 2.21
CA ASP A 51 -1.53 -28.47 2.38
C ASP A 51 -1.44 -29.24 1.04
N GLU A 52 -1.96 -28.68 -0.06
CA GLU A 52 -2.01 -29.29 -1.39
C GLU A 52 -0.84 -28.93 -2.33
N GLY A 53 0.07 -28.02 -1.95
CA GLY A 53 1.25 -27.65 -2.75
C GLY A 53 1.85 -26.28 -2.37
N ASP A 54 2.78 -25.77 -3.18
CA ASP A 54 3.35 -24.40 -3.03
C ASP A 54 2.31 -23.28 -3.26
N GLY A 55 1.03 -23.62 -3.52
CA GLY A 55 -0.12 -22.74 -3.43
C GLY A 55 0.07 -21.41 -4.15
N ASP A 56 -0.13 -21.38 -5.47
CA ASP A 56 -0.02 -20.11 -6.21
C ASP A 56 -1.12 -19.15 -5.73
N ILE A 57 -0.74 -18.11 -4.97
CA ILE A 57 -1.64 -17.06 -4.51
C ILE A 57 -1.55 -15.87 -5.46
N ALA A 58 -2.70 -15.51 -6.02
CA ALA A 58 -2.85 -14.33 -6.87
C ALA A 58 -3.56 -13.22 -6.11
N TRP A 59 -3.01 -12.01 -6.19
CA TRP A 59 -3.60 -10.82 -5.59
C TRP A 59 -4.13 -9.85 -6.66
N GLU A 60 -5.30 -9.28 -6.43
CA GLU A 60 -5.83 -8.12 -7.15
C GLU A 60 -5.91 -6.94 -6.18
N GLY A 61 -5.07 -5.92 -6.39
CA GLY A 61 -5.00 -4.74 -5.53
C GLY A 61 -5.49 -3.46 -6.20
N ARG A 62 -6.08 -2.59 -5.39
CA ARG A 62 -6.49 -1.24 -5.77
C ARG A 62 -5.90 -0.21 -4.81
N ALA A 63 -5.07 0.67 -5.34
CA ALA A 63 -4.52 1.82 -4.63
C ALA A 63 -5.44 3.03 -4.77
N GLU A 64 -5.61 3.80 -3.68
CA GLU A 64 -6.37 5.05 -3.68
C GLU A 64 -5.59 6.16 -2.95
N CYS A 65 -5.40 7.32 -3.60
CA CYS A 65 -4.92 8.54 -2.95
C CYS A 65 -6.11 9.46 -2.65
N GLY A 66 -6.06 10.17 -1.51
CA GLY A 66 -7.06 11.17 -1.13
C GLY A 66 -7.27 12.32 -2.14
N CYS A 67 -6.38 12.49 -3.13
CA CYS A 67 -6.54 13.43 -4.23
C CYS A 67 -7.54 12.95 -5.32
N GLY A 68 -8.04 11.71 -5.24
CA GLY A 68 -8.95 11.10 -6.21
C GLY A 68 -8.27 10.22 -7.26
N TRP A 69 -6.94 10.05 -7.18
CA TRP A 69 -6.21 9.08 -8.00
C TRP A 69 -6.44 7.65 -7.51
N SER A 70 -6.53 6.70 -8.45
CA SER A 70 -6.54 5.28 -8.13
C SER A 70 -5.87 4.44 -9.21
N LEU A 71 -5.27 3.32 -8.82
CA LEU A 71 -4.66 2.30 -9.68
C LEU A 71 -5.20 0.93 -9.30
N THR A 72 -5.40 0.06 -10.29
CA THR A 72 -5.64 -1.37 -10.06
C THR A 72 -4.51 -2.15 -10.71
N THR A 73 -3.95 -3.12 -9.99
CA THR A 73 -2.88 -4.00 -10.49
C THR A 73 -2.93 -5.34 -9.80
N ASP A 74 -2.48 -6.37 -10.50
CA ASP A 74 -2.26 -7.71 -9.99
C ASP A 74 -0.81 -7.84 -9.47
N PHE A 75 -0.59 -8.68 -8.46
CA PHE A 75 0.74 -8.99 -7.91
C PHE A 75 0.79 -10.40 -7.30
N GLU A 76 2.02 -10.88 -7.07
CA GLU A 76 2.29 -12.20 -6.47
C GLU A 76 2.41 -12.08 -4.95
N ASP A 77 2.28 -13.23 -4.27
CA ASP A 77 2.47 -13.30 -2.83
C ASP A 77 3.94 -13.05 -2.44
N GLY A 78 4.17 -12.24 -1.41
CA GLY A 78 5.50 -11.80 -0.99
C GLY A 78 6.05 -10.59 -1.77
N ASP A 79 5.28 -10.01 -2.70
CA ASP A 79 5.71 -8.83 -3.46
C ASP A 79 5.72 -7.55 -2.62
N TYR A 80 6.68 -6.67 -2.92
CA TYR A 80 6.69 -5.29 -2.41
C TYR A 80 5.80 -4.41 -3.28
N ILE A 81 4.77 -3.84 -2.69
CA ILE A 81 3.75 -3.07 -3.41
C ILE A 81 3.92 -1.58 -3.14
N GLU A 82 4.20 -0.83 -4.20
CA GLU A 82 4.20 0.63 -4.20
C GLU A 82 3.41 1.17 -5.41
N ALA A 83 2.62 2.20 -5.17
CA ALA A 83 1.83 2.87 -6.20
C ALA A 83 2.68 3.84 -7.03
N ASN A 84 3.86 4.21 -6.52
CA ASN A 84 4.77 5.22 -7.10
C ASN A 84 3.99 6.47 -7.57
N HIS A 85 3.02 6.90 -6.76
CA HIS A 85 2.21 8.09 -7.02
C HIS A 85 2.52 9.15 -5.97
N ASP A 86 2.96 10.31 -6.44
CA ASP A 86 3.25 11.46 -5.59
C ASP A 86 2.14 12.50 -5.79
N CYS A 87 1.26 12.64 -4.80
CA CYS A 87 0.09 13.51 -4.94
C CYS A 87 0.46 15.02 -4.95
N ALA A 88 1.72 15.40 -4.78
CA ALA A 88 2.22 16.77 -4.92
C ALA A 88 2.65 17.12 -6.36
N SER A 89 2.75 16.12 -7.26
CA SER A 89 3.22 16.30 -8.64
C SER A 89 2.10 16.45 -9.68
N ASP A 90 0.83 16.30 -9.30
CA ASP A 90 -0.36 16.43 -10.17
C ASP A 90 -1.07 17.82 -10.05
N GLY A 91 -0.37 18.84 -9.52
CA GLY A 91 -0.88 20.20 -9.30
C GLY A 91 -0.44 21.23 -10.33
#